data_AF-A0AAW3V3Z3-F1
#
_entry.id   AF-A0AAW3V3Z3-F1
#
_cell.length_a   1.000
_cell.length_b   1.000
_cell.length_c   1.000
_cell.angle_alpha   90.00
_cell.angle_beta   90.00
_cell.angle_gamma   90.00
#
_symmetry.space_group_name_H-M   'P 1'
#
loop_
_entity.id
_entity.type
_entity.pdbx_description
1 polymer ?
#
loop_
_entity_poly.entity_id
_entity_poly.type
_entity_poly.pdbx_seq_one_letter_code
_entity_poly.pdbx_strand_id
1 'polypeptide(L)'
;MNVTIALPKGWSMRSNTPYGVVIDAPHGSVTVDVGMRNFTLGERHVMRYGPYARRGWRDRLYRDAIKSLVKLGKEIEESKRTAASS
;
A
#
# COMPACT_ATOMS: atom_id res chain seq x y z
N MET A 1 7.98 -13.48 10.19
CA MET A 1 8.50 -12.24 10.82
C MET A 1 7.32 -11.31 11.05
N ASN A 2 7.03 -10.92 12.30
CA ASN A 2 5.92 -10.02 12.64
C ASN A 2 6.33 -8.56 12.40
N VAL A 3 5.78 -7.94 11.36
CA VAL A 3 5.82 -6.47 11.20
C VAL A 3 4.65 -5.90 12.00
N THR A 4 4.93 -5.27 13.13
CA THR A 4 3.91 -4.68 14.02
C THR A 4 3.51 -3.28 13.53
N ILE A 5 2.89 -3.20 12.35
CA ILE A 5 2.38 -1.93 11.82
C ILE A 5 0.89 -1.81 12.15
N ALA A 6 0.54 -0.71 12.83
CA ALA A 6 -0.84 -0.34 13.05
C ALA A 6 -1.49 0.04 11.72
N LEU A 7 -2.49 -0.74 11.31
CA LEU A 7 -3.30 -0.45 10.14
C LEU A 7 -4.51 0.41 10.50
N PRO A 8 -5.02 1.25 9.57
CA PRO A 8 -6.29 1.93 9.76
C PRO A 8 -7.46 0.96 9.99
N LYS A 9 -8.52 1.46 10.64
CA LYS A 9 -9.72 0.65 10.92
C LYS A 9 -10.34 0.12 9.62
N GLY A 10 -10.63 -1.18 9.59
CA GLY A 10 -11.24 -1.85 8.43
C GLY A 10 -10.25 -2.25 7.33
N TRP A 11 -8.94 -2.06 7.54
CA TRP A 11 -7.91 -2.55 6.64
C TRP A 11 -7.39 -3.90 7.12
N SER A 12 -6.87 -4.71 6.21
CA SER A 12 -6.32 -6.03 6.53
C SER A 12 -4.95 -6.26 5.89
N MET A 13 -4.22 -7.25 6.41
CA MET A 13 -2.86 -7.59 5.97
C MET A 13 -2.76 -9.08 5.68
N ARG A 14 -2.22 -9.42 4.51
CA ARG A 14 -1.92 -10.80 4.09
C ARG A 14 -0.41 -10.94 3.89
N SER A 15 0.26 -11.65 4.79
CA SER A 15 1.73 -11.75 4.87
C SER A 15 2.34 -13.00 4.22
N ASN A 16 1.51 -13.92 3.72
CA ASN A 16 1.93 -15.19 3.08
C ASN A 16 1.69 -15.20 1.57
N THR A 17 1.79 -14.05 0.90
CA THR A 17 1.67 -14.04 -0.56
C THR A 17 3.03 -14.32 -1.20
N PRO A 18 3.08 -14.99 -2.36
CA PRO A 18 4.34 -15.31 -3.04
C PRO A 18 5.15 -14.07 -3.45
N TYR A 19 4.56 -12.88 -3.40
CA TYR A 19 5.16 -11.61 -3.85
C TYR A 19 5.38 -10.60 -2.71
N GLY A 20 5.12 -10.98 -1.45
CA GLY A 20 5.34 -10.12 -0.28
C GLY A 20 4.15 -10.05 0.67
N VAL A 21 3.90 -8.84 1.20
CA VAL A 21 2.79 -8.54 2.11
C VAL A 21 1.76 -7.69 1.38
N VAL A 22 0.52 -8.15 1.24
CA VAL A 22 -0.57 -7.36 0.67
C VAL A 22 -1.33 -6.68 1.79
N ILE A 23 -1.57 -5.38 1.65
CA ILE A 23 -2.44 -4.60 2.53
C ILE A 23 -3.69 -4.26 1.74
N ASP A 24 -4.84 -4.65 2.25
CA ASP A 24 -6.14 -4.42 1.64
C ASP A 24 -6.88 -3.29 2.36
N ALA A 25 -7.38 -2.34 1.58
CA ALA A 25 -8.23 -1.24 2.00
C ALA A 25 -9.58 -1.31 1.26
N PRO A 26 -10.64 -0.66 1.76
CA PRO A 26 -11.97 -0.68 1.12
C PRO A 26 -11.99 -0.17 -0.34
N HIS A 27 -10.98 0.60 -0.74
CA HIS A 27 -10.88 1.25 -2.05
C HIS A 27 -9.75 0.68 -2.93
N GLY A 28 -9.06 -0.37 -2.48
CA GLY A 28 -7.97 -0.98 -3.25
C GLY A 28 -6.96 -1.71 -2.36
N SER A 29 -5.96 -2.33 -2.98
CA SER A 29 -4.90 -3.06 -2.27
C SER A 29 -3.51 -2.51 -2.61
N VAL A 30 -2.51 -2.79 -1.79
CA VAL A 30 -1.09 -2.50 -2.08
C VAL A 30 -0.25 -3.70 -1.71
N THR A 31 0.61 -4.12 -2.62
CA THR A 31 1.58 -5.20 -2.40
C THR A 31 2.92 -4.60 -1.97
N VAL A 32 3.46 -5.04 -0.84
CA VAL A 32 4.74 -4.62 -0.27
C VAL A 32 5.73 -5.78 -0.34
N ASP A 33 6.76 -5.66 -1.16
CA ASP A 33 7.87 -6.62 -1.23
C ASP A 33 9.01 -6.17 -0.30
N VAL A 34 9.15 -6.87 0.82
CA VAL A 34 10.22 -6.61 1.80
C VAL A 34 11.59 -7.04 1.28
N GLY A 35 11.67 -8.08 0.44
CA GLY A 35 12.92 -8.56 -0.14
C GLY A 35 13.50 -7.53 -1.13
N MET A 36 12.67 -7.04 -2.04
CA MET A 36 13.03 -6.02 -3.03
C MET A 36 12.99 -4.58 -2.47
N ARG A 37 12.45 -4.40 -1.27
CA ARG A 37 12.26 -3.12 -0.58
C ARG A 37 11.45 -2.15 -1.43
N ASN A 38 10.26 -2.56 -1.84
CA ASN A 38 9.41 -1.77 -2.72
C ASN A 38 7.91 -2.07 -2.52
N PHE A 39 7.01 -1.26 -3.07
CA PHE A 39 5.57 -1.51 -3.07
C PHE A 39 4.91 -1.19 -4.41
N THR A 40 3.70 -1.71 -4.65
CA THR A 40 2.90 -1.45 -5.85
C THR A 40 1.42 -1.45 -5.51
N LEU A 41 0.67 -0.48 -6.05
CA LEU A 41 -0.79 -0.43 -5.91
C LEU A 41 -1.43 -1.58 -6.71
N GLY A 42 -2.38 -2.26 -6.09
CA GLY A 42 -3.00 -3.50 -6.55
C GLY A 42 -2.21 -4.76 -6.16
N GLU A 43 -2.78 -5.91 -6.52
CA GLU A 43 -2.10 -7.21 -6.51
C GLU A 43 -1.30 -7.35 -7.82
N ARG A 44 -0.07 -6.82 -7.85
CA ARG A 44 0.81 -6.90 -9.03
C ARG A 44 2.25 -7.15 -8.63
N HIS A 45 3.01 -7.74 -9.57
CA HIS A 45 4.46 -7.85 -9.47
C HIS A 45 5.08 -6.47 -9.26
N VAL A 46 5.88 -6.35 -8.20
CA VAL A 46 6.39 -5.08 -7.72
C VAL A 46 7.58 -4.63 -8.59
N MET A 47 7.37 -3.65 -9.47
CA MET A 47 8.45 -3.03 -10.25
C MET A 47 9.23 -2.04 -9.38
N ARG A 48 10.52 -2.32 -9.14
CA ARG A 48 11.47 -1.56 -8.28
C ARG A 48 11.33 -0.04 -8.42
N TYR A 49 10.75 0.64 -7.42
CA TYR A 49 10.65 2.10 -7.35
C TYR A 49 11.30 2.62 -6.05
N GLY A 50 12.53 3.14 -6.17
CA GLY A 50 13.12 4.04 -5.18
C GLY A 50 14.10 3.44 -4.14
N PRO A 51 14.90 4.30 -3.46
CA PRO A 51 16.05 3.90 -2.65
C PRO A 51 15.68 3.66 -1.18
N TYR A 52 14.87 2.63 -0.89
CA TYR A 52 14.61 2.22 0.51
C TYR A 52 15.86 1.54 1.11
N ALA A 53 16.80 2.37 1.56
CA ALA A 53 18.04 1.97 2.21
C ALA A 53 18.18 2.71 3.55
N ARG A 54 19.00 2.14 4.45
CA ARG A 54 19.31 2.63 5.83
C ARG A 54 18.31 2.24 6.91
N ARG A 55 18.65 2.48 8.19
CA ARG A 55 17.82 2.13 9.36
C ARG A 55 16.41 2.74 9.25
N GLY A 56 15.37 1.97 9.56
CA GLY A 56 13.97 2.41 9.47
C GLY A 56 13.37 2.39 8.06
N TRP A 57 14.06 1.83 7.06
CA TRP A 57 13.56 1.73 5.69
C TRP A 57 12.23 0.96 5.58
N ARG A 58 12.03 -0.08 6.41
CA ARG A 58 10.79 -0.88 6.43
C ARG A 58 9.60 -0.03 6.82
N ASP A 59 9.67 0.68 7.95
CA ASP A 59 8.58 1.53 8.41
C ASP A 59 8.24 2.62 7.39
N ARG A 60 9.27 3.20 6.76
CA ARG A 60 9.09 4.19 5.69
C ARG A 60 8.38 3.57 4.48
N LEU A 61 8.81 2.39 4.04
CA LEU A 61 8.20 1.65 2.93
C LEU A 61 6.71 1.41 3.16
N TYR A 62 6.35 0.89 4.33
CA TYR A 62 4.95 0.65 4.67
C TYR A 62 4.13 1.95 4.83
N ARG A 63 4.70 3.00 5.43
CA ARG A 63 4.03 4.30 5.53
C ARG A 63 3.74 4.90 4.15
N ASP A 64 4.68 4.82 3.23
CA ASP A 64 4.52 5.36 1.88
C ASP A 64 3.51 4.53 1.06
N ALA A 65 3.49 3.21 1.25
CA ALA A 65 2.45 2.33 0.69
C ALA A 65 1.05 2.72 1.19
N ILE A 66 0.87 2.91 2.50
CA ILE A 66 -0.41 3.35 3.10
C ILE A 66 -0.82 4.73 2.57
N LYS A 67 0.11 5.70 2.52
CA LYS A 67 -0.17 7.04 1.99
C LYS A 67 -0.65 6.99 0.55
N SER A 68 -0.05 6.13 -0.27
CA SER A 68 -0.42 5.98 -1.68
C SER A 68 -1.84 5.42 -1.84
N LEU A 69 -2.22 4.44 -1.02
CA LEU A 69 -3.60 3.95 -0.96
C LEU A 69 -4.59 5.03 -0.53
N VAL A 70 -4.27 5.79 0.52
CA VAL A 70 -5.13 6.89 0.99
C VAL A 70 -5.31 7.94 -0.10
N LYS A 71 -4.25 8.28 -0.85
CA LYS A 71 -4.32 9.22 -1.98
C LYS A 71 -5.25 8.69 -3.07
N LEU A 72 -5.09 7.42 -3.46
CA LEU A 72 -5.96 6.78 -4.44
C LEU A 72 -7.43 6.79 -4.00
N GLY A 73 -7.71 6.47 -2.73
CA GLY A 73 -9.07 6.53 -2.19
C GLY A 73 -9.71 7.91 -2.30
N LYS A 74 -8.94 8.97 -2.01
CA LYS A 74 -9.41 10.36 -2.17
C LYS A 74 -9.69 10.73 -3.63
N GLU A 75 -8.78 10.38 -4.54
CA GLU A 75 -8.94 10.65 -5.98
C GLU A 75 -10.18 9.95 -6.56
N ILE A 76 -10.45 8.71 -6.12
CA ILE A 76 -11.65 7.97 -6.50
C ILE A 76 -12.92 8.65 -5.96
N GLU A 77 -12.91 9.09 -4.70
CA GLU A 77 -14.06 9.76 -4.09
C GLU A 77 -14.35 11.11 -4.76
N GLU A 78 -13.31 11.89 -5.05
CA GLU A 78 -13.42 13.16 -5.75
C GLU A 78 -13.95 12.98 -7.18
N SER A 79 -13.45 11.98 -7.91
CA SER A 79 -13.95 11.63 -9.26
C SER A 79 -15.42 11.20 -9.26
N LYS A 80 -15.89 10.53 -8.20
CA LYS A 80 -17.31 10.18 -8.04
C LYS A 80 -18.18 11.41 -7.77
N ARG A 81 -17.69 12.37 -6.97
CA ARG A 81 -18.43 13.61 -6.66
C ARG A 81 -18.58 14.50 -7.89
N THR A 82 -17.54 14.64 -8.71
CA THR A 82 -17.60 15.42 -9.95
C THR A 82 -18.50 14.76 -10.99
N ALA A 83 -18.45 13.43 -11.13
CA ALA A 83 -19.34 12.69 -12.03
C ALA A 83 -20.82 12.73 -11.60
N ALA A 84 -21.12 12.77 -10.30
CA ALA A 84 -22.49 12.87 -9.79
C ALA A 84 -23.08 14.29 -9.84
N SER A 85 -22.23 15.31 -10.05
CA SER A 85 -22.65 16.72 -10.16
C SER A 85 -22.73 17.20 -11.62
N SER A 86 -22.53 16.30 -12.59
CA SER A 86 -22.55 16.55 -14.04
C SER A 86 -23.78 15.95 -14.70
#